data_AF-A0A430SBN4-F1
#
_entry.id   AF-A0A430SBN4-F1
#
_cell.length_a   1.000
_cell.length_b   1.000
_cell.length_c   1.000
_cell.angle_alpha   90.00
_cell.angle_beta   90.00
_cell.angle_gamma   90.00
#
_symmetry.space_group_name_H-M   'P 1'
#
loop_
_entity.id
_entity.type
_entity.pdbx_description
1 polymer ?
#
loop_
_entity_poly.entity_id
_entity_poly.type
_entity_poly.pdbx_seq_one_letter_code
_entity_poly.pdbx_strand_id
1 'polypeptide(L)'
;AAESNLPGIGAYAVAKAAEEHLARQLAVEVPEVPCFIYRPGVVETEMQRQAREAQGSAAPVLHRVFRGYKEEGLLLTPQEAAEALLRLLQRPRQYHGKIVSWRDA
;
A
#
# COMPACT_ATOMS: atom_id res chain seq x y z
N ALA A 1 0.11 0.74 -4.73
CA ALA A 1 0.89 1.99 -4.79
C ALA A 1 1.99 1.92 -5.85
N ALA A 2 2.88 0.92 -5.78
CA ALA A 2 3.97 0.72 -6.75
C ALA A 2 3.53 0.68 -8.23
N GLU A 3 2.31 0.21 -8.50
CA GLU A 3 1.74 0.11 -9.86
C GLU A 3 0.81 1.28 -10.22
N SER A 4 0.73 2.32 -9.38
CA SER A 4 -0.21 3.44 -9.60
C SER A 4 0.42 4.52 -10.48
N ASN A 5 -0.25 4.83 -11.60
CA ASN A 5 0.16 5.86 -12.54
C ASN A 5 -0.81 7.04 -12.49
N LEU A 6 -0.74 7.82 -11.40
CA LEU A 6 -1.56 9.03 -11.23
C LEU A 6 -0.68 10.29 -11.17
N PRO A 7 -1.09 11.40 -11.80
CA PRO A 7 -0.48 12.71 -11.59
C PRO A 7 -0.41 13.06 -10.09
N GLY A 8 0.68 13.71 -9.67
CA GLY A 8 0.84 14.20 -8.31
C GLY A 8 1.41 13.21 -7.29
N ILE A 9 1.53 11.92 -7.64
CA ILE A 9 2.09 10.88 -6.74
C ILE A 9 3.28 10.13 -7.35
N GLY A 10 3.88 10.63 -8.43
CA GLY A 10 4.95 9.92 -9.16
C GLY A 10 6.14 9.53 -8.29
N ALA A 11 6.65 10.46 -7.48
CA ALA A 11 7.75 10.16 -6.55
C ALA A 11 7.38 9.07 -5.52
N TYR A 12 6.15 9.12 -5.00
CA TYR A 12 5.63 8.11 -4.09
C TYR A 12 5.50 6.74 -4.77
N ALA A 13 4.95 6.68 -5.99
CA ALA A 13 4.79 5.44 -6.75
C ALA A 13 6.14 4.80 -7.08
N VAL A 14 7.12 5.60 -7.56
CA VAL A 14 8.47 5.14 -7.86
C VAL A 14 9.18 4.63 -6.59
N ALA A 15 9.09 5.36 -5.48
CA ALA A 15 9.68 4.92 -4.21
C ALA A 15 9.08 3.59 -3.75
N LYS A 16 7.76 3.41 -3.88
CA LYS A 16 7.10 2.13 -3.55
C LYS A 16 7.48 1.00 -4.49
N ALA A 17 7.66 1.26 -5.79
CA ALA A 17 8.15 0.25 -6.72
C ALA A 17 9.59 -0.19 -6.39
N ALA A 18 10.45 0.77 -6.01
CA ALA A 18 11.81 0.49 -5.57
C ALA A 18 11.83 -0.32 -4.26
N GLU A 19 11.00 0.04 -3.27
CA GLU A 19 10.83 -0.70 -2.02
C GLU A 19 10.37 -2.15 -2.27
N GLU A 20 9.42 -2.36 -3.17
CA GLU A 20 8.93 -3.70 -3.52
C GLU A 20 10.00 -4.56 -4.22
N HIS A 21 10.85 -3.95 -5.03
CA HIS A 21 11.97 -4.65 -5.65
C HIS A 21 13.05 -4.98 -4.63
N LEU A 22 13.37 -4.03 -3.73
CA LEU A 22 14.35 -4.23 -2.66
C LEU A 22 13.97 -5.42 -1.76
N ALA A 23 12.70 -5.52 -1.35
CA ALA A 23 12.26 -6.64 -0.52
C ALA A 23 12.37 -8.00 -1.24
N ARG A 24 12.09 -8.04 -2.55
CA ARG A 24 12.28 -9.25 -3.37
C ARG A 24 13.75 -9.65 -3.45
N GLN A 25 14.64 -8.68 -3.62
CA GLN A 25 16.09 -8.92 -3.63
C GLN A 25 16.57 -9.44 -2.26
N LEU A 26 16.14 -8.80 -1.18
CA LEU A 26 16.49 -9.21 0.19
C LEU A 26 16.04 -10.63 0.50
N ALA A 27 14.85 -11.03 0.04
CA ALA A 27 14.35 -12.40 0.21
C ALA A 27 15.27 -13.45 -0.44
N VAL A 28 15.87 -13.14 -1.59
CA VAL A 28 16.81 -14.04 -2.28
C VAL A 28 18.18 -14.05 -1.61
N GLU A 29 18.67 -12.89 -1.17
CA GLU A 29 20.00 -12.76 -0.55
C GLU A 29 20.07 -13.31 0.88
N VAL A 30 18.96 -13.25 1.64
CA VAL A 30 18.89 -13.64 3.05
C VAL A 30 17.68 -14.58 3.30
N PRO A 31 17.73 -15.84 2.81
CA PRO A 31 16.59 -16.76 2.84
C PRO A 31 16.14 -17.20 4.25
N GLU A 32 17.01 -17.06 5.26
CA GLU A 32 16.70 -17.37 6.65
C GLU A 32 15.73 -16.35 7.28
N VAL A 33 15.66 -15.13 6.74
CA VAL A 33 14.77 -14.05 7.21
C VAL A 33 13.49 -14.01 6.36
N PRO A 34 12.30 -14.23 6.93
CA PRO A 34 11.05 -14.01 6.23
C PRO A 34 10.92 -12.53 5.81
N CYS A 35 10.83 -12.27 4.51
CA CYS A 35 10.71 -10.94 3.95
C CYS A 35 9.58 -10.95 2.92
N PHE A 36 8.61 -10.04 3.07
CA PHE A 36 7.49 -9.90 2.16
C PHE A 36 6.98 -8.46 2.20
N ILE A 37 6.28 -8.05 1.14
CA ILE A 37 5.62 -6.73 1.08
C ILE A 37 4.17 -6.90 1.48
N TYR A 38 3.70 -6.04 2.38
CA TYR A 38 2.30 -5.92 2.72
C TYR A 38 1.68 -4.65 2.12
N ARG A 39 0.64 -4.82 1.30
CA ARG A 39 -0.19 -3.74 0.74
C ARG A 39 -1.45 -3.58 1.60
N PRO A 40 -1.57 -2.52 2.43
CA PRO A 40 -2.66 -2.37 3.39
C PRO A 40 -4.01 -1.97 2.78
N GLY A 41 -4.10 -1.79 1.45
CA GLY A 41 -5.29 -1.27 0.79
C GLY A 41 -5.38 0.26 0.87
N VAL A 42 -6.58 0.79 0.70
CA VAL A 42 -6.86 2.22 0.88
C VAL A 42 -7.38 2.40 2.29
N VAL A 43 -6.60 3.05 3.16
CA VAL A 43 -6.89 3.15 4.60
C VAL A 43 -7.28 4.58 4.94
N GLU A 44 -8.35 4.77 5.72
CA GLU A 44 -8.77 6.07 6.24
C GLU A 44 -7.79 6.58 7.28
N THR A 45 -6.75 7.23 6.77
CA THR A 45 -5.66 7.85 7.54
C THR A 45 -5.52 9.31 7.14
N GLU A 46 -4.64 10.02 7.84
CA GLU A 46 -4.27 11.37 7.49
C GLU A 46 -3.70 11.50 6.06
N MET A 47 -2.96 10.49 5.56
CA MET A 47 -2.48 10.47 4.18
C MET A 47 -3.63 10.47 3.17
N GLN A 48 -4.73 9.77 3.48
CA GLN A 48 -5.93 9.76 2.66
C GLN A 48 -6.55 11.17 2.63
N ARG A 49 -6.73 11.78 3.80
CA ARG A 49 -7.26 13.15 3.94
C ARG A 49 -6.44 14.15 3.13
N GLN A 50 -5.10 14.11 3.24
CA GLN A 50 -4.19 14.97 2.48
C GLN A 50 -4.34 14.79 0.97
N ALA A 51 -4.58 13.57 0.48
CA ALA A 51 -4.83 13.34 -0.94
C ALA A 51 -6.18 13.91 -1.42
N ARG A 52 -7.24 13.87 -0.58
CA ARG A 52 -8.56 14.49 -0.86
C ARG A 52 -8.55 16.02 -0.83
N GLU A 53 -7.58 16.59 -0.13
CA GLU A 53 -7.37 18.04 0.06
C GLU A 53 -6.11 18.55 -0.67
N ALA A 54 -5.53 17.73 -1.55
CA ALA A 54 -4.30 18.07 -2.25
C ALA A 54 -4.42 19.40 -3.01
N GLN A 55 -3.29 20.09 -3.17
CA GLN A 55 -3.21 21.36 -3.89
C GLN A 55 -2.29 21.22 -5.11
N GLY A 56 -2.33 22.22 -5.99
CA GLY A 56 -1.52 22.23 -7.22
C GLY A 56 -2.24 21.60 -8.42
N SER A 57 -1.51 21.45 -9.53
CA SER A 57 -2.08 21.08 -10.83
C SER A 57 -2.69 19.68 -10.88
N ALA A 58 -2.20 18.75 -10.04
CA ALA A 58 -2.73 17.40 -9.95
C ALA A 58 -3.95 17.26 -9.01
N ALA A 59 -4.29 18.31 -8.25
CA ALA A 59 -5.35 18.28 -7.25
C ALA A 59 -6.71 17.77 -7.78
N PRO A 60 -7.20 18.20 -8.97
CA PRO A 60 -8.49 17.71 -9.47
C PRO A 60 -8.52 16.19 -9.68
N VAL A 61 -7.41 15.61 -10.13
CA VAL A 61 -7.29 14.15 -10.34
C VAL A 61 -7.25 13.43 -9.00
N LEU A 62 -6.43 13.91 -8.06
CA LEU A 62 -6.33 13.33 -6.73
C LEU A 62 -7.66 13.43 -5.96
N HIS A 63 -8.34 14.57 -6.02
CA HIS A 63 -9.66 14.73 -5.38
C HIS A 63 -10.66 13.73 -5.94
N ARG A 64 -10.76 13.59 -7.27
CA ARG A 64 -11.67 12.64 -7.91
C ARG A 64 -11.41 11.21 -7.45
N VAL A 65 -10.15 10.77 -7.47
CA VAL A 65 -9.78 9.40 -7.11
C VAL A 65 -9.99 9.13 -5.62
N PHE A 66 -9.43 9.97 -4.74
CA PHE A 66 -9.41 9.72 -3.31
C PHE A 66 -10.76 10.03 -2.62
N ARG A 67 -11.60 10.91 -3.17
CA ARG A 67 -13.00 11.05 -2.72
C ARG A 67 -13.85 9.89 -3.20
N GLY A 68 -13.65 9.43 -4.44
CA GLY A 68 -14.31 8.23 -4.97
C GLY A 68 -14.13 7.01 -4.06
N TYR A 69 -12.92 6.74 -3.58
CA TYR A 69 -12.69 5.66 -2.61
C TYR A 69 -13.55 5.76 -1.34
N LYS A 70 -13.80 6.99 -0.85
CA LYS A 70 -14.64 7.24 0.33
C LYS A 70 -16.12 7.06 0.01
N GLU A 71 -16.57 7.63 -1.09
CA GLU A 71 -17.96 7.60 -1.55
C GLU A 71 -18.42 6.18 -1.90
N GLU A 72 -17.51 5.37 -2.46
CA GLU A 72 -17.76 3.96 -2.82
C GLU A 72 -17.58 3.00 -1.64
N GLY A 73 -17.23 3.48 -0.44
CA GLY A 73 -17.04 2.63 0.74
C GLY A 73 -15.84 1.68 0.66
N LEU A 74 -14.81 2.04 -0.11
CA LEU A 74 -13.62 1.20 -0.34
C LEU A 74 -12.53 1.38 0.72
N LEU A 75 -12.77 2.22 1.73
CA LEU A 75 -11.80 2.57 2.75
C LEU A 75 -11.84 1.56 3.91
N LEU A 76 -10.68 1.02 4.23
CA LEU A 76 -10.46 0.29 5.47
C LEU A 76 -10.21 1.26 6.62
N THR A 77 -10.64 0.88 7.81
CA THR A 77 -10.13 1.46 9.04
C THR A 77 -8.67 1.03 9.26
N PRO A 78 -7.87 1.83 9.98
CA PRO A 78 -6.52 1.43 10.37
C PRO A 78 -6.49 0.10 11.13
N GLN A 79 -7.52 -0.18 11.93
CA GLN A 79 -7.69 -1.41 12.69
C GLN A 79 -7.87 -2.62 11.77
N GLU A 80 -8.75 -2.55 10.77
CA GLU A 80 -8.96 -3.66 9.82
C GLU A 80 -7.67 -3.99 9.03
N ALA A 81 -6.94 -2.96 8.59
CA ALA A 81 -5.65 -3.16 7.92
C ALA A 81 -4.60 -3.78 8.87
N ALA A 82 -4.53 -3.32 10.12
CA ALA A 82 -3.61 -3.88 11.11
C ALA A 82 -3.95 -5.34 11.46
N GLU A 83 -5.22 -5.66 11.67
CA GLU A 83 -5.68 -7.03 11.94
C GLU A 83 -5.34 -7.99 10.80
N ALA A 84 -5.51 -7.54 9.55
CA ALA A 84 -5.12 -8.33 8.39
C ALA A 84 -3.61 -8.61 8.40
N LEU A 85 -2.78 -7.60 8.67
CA LEU A 85 -1.33 -7.80 8.81
C LEU A 85 -0.98 -8.79 9.94
N LEU A 86 -1.64 -8.68 11.10
CA LEU A 86 -1.41 -9.57 12.23
C LEU A 86 -1.72 -11.03 11.89
N ARG A 87 -2.76 -11.31 11.09
CA ARG A 87 -3.07 -12.67 10.61
C ARG A 87 -1.97 -13.20 9.68
N LEU A 88 -1.49 -12.38 8.75
CA LEU A 88 -0.40 -12.76 7.84
C LEU A 88 0.91 -13.06 8.61
N LEU A 89 1.21 -12.26 9.64
CA LEU A 89 2.40 -12.42 10.49
C LEU A 89 2.41 -13.71 11.32
N GLN A 90 1.30 -14.43 11.43
CA GLN A 90 1.29 -15.78 12.04
C GLN A 90 1.97 -16.83 11.16
N ARG A 91 2.10 -16.56 9.85
CA ARG A 91 2.64 -17.50 8.84
C ARG A 91 3.58 -16.79 7.85
N PRO A 92 4.57 -16.02 8.31
CA PRO A 92 5.30 -15.07 7.47
C PRO A 92 6.14 -15.77 6.38
N ARG A 93 6.62 -16.99 6.66
CA ARG A 93 7.38 -17.80 5.69
C ARG A 93 6.56 -18.18 4.45
N GLN A 94 5.23 -18.28 4.54
CA GLN A 94 4.38 -18.59 3.38
C GLN A 94 4.39 -17.47 2.32
N TYR A 95 4.74 -16.26 2.75
CA TYR A 95 4.74 -15.05 1.95
C TYR A 95 6.14 -14.59 1.56
N HIS A 96 7.18 -15.32 1.95
CA HIS A 96 8.57 -14.95 1.66
C HIS A 96 8.79 -14.69 0.15
N GLY A 97 9.35 -13.52 -0.17
CA GLY A 97 9.58 -13.03 -1.53
C GLY A 97 8.34 -12.55 -2.29
N LYS A 98 7.15 -12.56 -1.65
CA LYS A 98 5.87 -12.22 -2.28
C LYS A 98 5.41 -10.81 -1.90
N ILE A 99 4.49 -10.32 -2.71
CA ILE A 99 3.64 -9.18 -2.39
C ILE A 99 2.29 -9.76 -1.97
N VAL A 100 1.83 -9.37 -0.78
CA VAL A 100 0.52 -9.71 -0.24
C VAL A 100 -0.23 -8.46 0.15
N SER A 101 -1.52 -8.58 0.34
CA SER A 101 -2.44 -7.51 0.67
C SER A 101 -3.34 -7.89 1.84
N TRP A 102 -4.11 -6.92 2.34
CA TRP A 102 -5.15 -7.17 3.34
C TRP A 102 -6.17 -8.23 2.93
N ARG A 103 -6.32 -8.54 1.63
CA ARG A 103 -7.23 -9.57 1.10
C ARG A 103 -6.67 -11.00 1.22
N ASP A 104 -5.37 -11.13 1.45
CA ASP A 104 -4.70 -12.43 1.59
C ASP A 104 -4.69 -12.94 3.04
N ALA A 105 -5.21 -12.14 3.97
CA ALA A 105 -5.20 -12.37 5.42
C ALA A 105 -6.32 -13.29 5.92
#